data_AF-A0A135U7I2-F1
#
_entry.id   AF-A0A135U7I2-F1
#
_cell.length_a   1.000
_cell.length_b   1.000
_cell.length_c   1.000
_cell.angle_alpha   90.00
_cell.angle_beta   90.00
_cell.angle_gamma   90.00
#
_symmetry.space_group_name_H-M   'P 1'
#
loop_
_entity.id
_entity.type
_entity.pdbx_description
1 polymer ?
#
loop_
_entity_poly.entity_id
_entity_poly.type
_entity_poly.pdbx_seq_one_letter_code
_entity_poly.pdbx_strand_id
1 'polypeptide(L)'
;MSGLDNFELIRQGGLRIEKASELLDILLLQVLLAHPWTRTPRTVEGLLLLSEWLPHIETKRSALAVHKDHFSEGQTAWSIVGLAVRLGYSLRLDRAAFRSPTSGESVDDKQEQNRLIWMFTYLADRQISVRLGQSFWSRGPALSSKFTAKDFLSLKPVAESSTDDYASVLHAHLDLMQILLNAHSILYSANERTQSMINEGDYPRYLDDLMEAATAWSTN
;
A
#
# COMPACT_ATOMS: atom_id res chain seq x y z
N MET A 1 -13.96 -18.01 37.87
CA MET A 1 -13.05 -16.88 37.62
C MET A 1 -13.08 -16.64 36.11
N SER A 2 -13.89 -15.68 35.69
CA SER A 2 -14.14 -15.35 34.29
C SER A 2 -12.88 -14.76 33.67
N GLY A 3 -12.30 -15.47 32.72
CA GLY A 3 -11.19 -14.96 31.91
C GLY A 3 -11.66 -13.73 31.15
N LEU A 4 -11.05 -12.60 31.45
CA LEU A 4 -11.16 -11.39 30.64
C LEU A 4 -10.91 -11.77 29.18
N ASP A 5 -11.80 -11.29 28.30
CA ASP A 5 -11.66 -11.47 26.86
C ASP A 5 -10.28 -10.95 26.43
N ASN A 6 -9.57 -11.70 25.60
CA ASN A 6 -8.20 -11.33 25.19
C ASN A 6 -8.19 -9.93 24.54
N PHE A 7 -9.31 -9.50 23.96
CA PHE A 7 -9.51 -8.14 23.44
C PHE A 7 -9.50 -7.05 24.53
N GLU A 8 -10.03 -7.33 25.72
CA GLU A 8 -9.99 -6.41 26.87
C GLU A 8 -8.57 -6.27 27.43
N LEU A 9 -7.80 -7.36 27.42
CA LEU A 9 -6.39 -7.37 27.82
C LEU A 9 -5.50 -6.59 26.85
N ILE A 10 -5.80 -6.62 25.54
CA ILE A 10 -5.13 -5.77 24.54
C ILE A 10 -5.42 -4.30 24.85
N ARG A 11 -6.67 -3.96 25.16
CA ARG A 11 -7.10 -2.59 25.46
C ARG A 11 -6.46 -2.01 26.73
N GLN A 12 -6.14 -2.86 27.69
CA GLN A 12 -5.50 -2.49 28.97
C GLN A 12 -3.96 -2.55 28.93
N GLY A 13 -3.34 -2.89 27.80
CA GLY A 13 -1.88 -3.00 27.68
C GLY A 13 -1.25 -4.13 28.51
N GLY A 14 -2.06 -5.06 29.02
CA GLY A 14 -1.61 -6.14 29.91
C GLY A 14 -1.22 -7.44 29.21
N LEU A 15 -1.33 -7.50 27.87
CA LEU A 15 -1.02 -8.71 27.11
C LEU A 15 0.50 -8.87 26.95
N ARG A 16 1.04 -10.01 27.38
CA ARG A 16 2.44 -10.38 27.12
C ARG A 16 2.66 -10.45 25.60
N ILE A 17 3.78 -9.91 25.12
CA ILE A 17 4.15 -9.84 23.70
C ILE A 17 4.05 -11.20 23.01
N GLU A 18 4.42 -12.28 23.70
CA GLU A 18 4.36 -13.66 23.18
C GLU A 18 2.93 -14.08 22.86
N LYS A 19 1.98 -13.79 23.77
CA LYS A 19 0.57 -14.09 23.57
C LYS A 19 -0.07 -13.20 22.50
N ALA A 20 0.42 -11.98 22.34
CA ALA A 20 0.02 -11.08 21.24
C ALA A 20 0.47 -11.63 19.89
N SER A 21 1.70 -12.15 19.79
CA SER A 21 2.24 -12.78 18.59
C SER A 21 1.45 -14.03 18.19
N GLU A 22 1.16 -14.91 19.15
CA GLU A 22 0.35 -16.11 18.88
C GLU A 22 -1.06 -15.76 18.38
N LEU A 23 -1.68 -14.74 18.97
CA LEU A 23 -2.99 -14.28 18.55
C LEU A 23 -2.94 -13.68 17.13
N LEU A 24 -1.88 -12.94 16.80
CA LEU A 24 -1.69 -12.40 15.46
C LEU A 24 -1.54 -13.51 14.40
N ASP A 25 -0.79 -14.57 14.69
CA ASP A 25 -0.65 -15.71 13.78
C ASP A 25 -2.00 -16.38 13.49
N ILE A 26 -2.83 -16.55 14.52
CA ILE A 26 -4.19 -17.09 14.39
C ILE A 26 -5.05 -16.16 13.52
N LEU A 27 -5.01 -14.85 13.76
CA LEU A 27 -5.78 -13.87 12.99
C LEU A 27 -5.32 -13.86 11.51
N LEU A 28 -4.01 -13.87 11.25
CA LEU A 28 -3.47 -13.92 9.89
C LEU A 28 -3.90 -15.19 9.16
N LEU A 29 -3.89 -16.34 9.83
CA LEU A 29 -4.40 -17.58 9.27
C LEU A 29 -5.90 -17.47 8.94
N GLN A 30 -6.69 -16.81 9.79
CA GLN A 30 -8.12 -16.62 9.55
C GLN A 30 -8.40 -15.67 8.37
N VAL A 31 -7.55 -14.65 8.16
CA VAL A 31 -7.59 -13.81 6.97
C VAL A 31 -7.22 -14.61 5.72
N LEU A 32 -6.15 -15.42 5.79
CA LEU A 32 -5.69 -16.27 4.70
C LEU A 32 -6.76 -17.28 4.26
N LEU A 33 -7.46 -17.88 5.23
CA LEU A 33 -8.58 -18.79 5.00
C LEU A 33 -9.90 -18.08 4.65
N ALA A 34 -9.88 -16.75 4.49
CA ALA A 34 -11.00 -15.92 4.07
C ALA A 34 -12.28 -16.09 4.92
N HIS A 35 -12.12 -16.21 6.25
CA HIS A 35 -13.28 -16.27 7.16
C HIS A 35 -14.23 -15.06 6.96
N PRO A 36 -15.55 -15.23 7.03
CA PRO A 36 -16.49 -14.16 6.68
C PRO A 36 -16.29 -12.84 7.42
N TRP A 37 -15.94 -12.88 8.71
CA TRP A 37 -15.76 -11.69 9.53
C TRP A 37 -14.43 -10.97 9.26
N THR A 38 -13.45 -11.63 8.64
CA THR A 38 -12.18 -11.00 8.25
C THR A 38 -12.31 -10.22 6.94
N ARG A 39 -13.45 -10.34 6.24
CA ARG A 39 -13.67 -9.70 4.93
C ARG A 39 -14.21 -8.29 5.09
N THR A 40 -13.37 -7.40 5.62
CA THR A 40 -13.70 -5.98 5.80
C THR A 40 -12.60 -5.07 5.27
N PRO A 41 -12.90 -3.82 4.87
CA PRO A 41 -11.87 -2.85 4.48
C PRO A 41 -10.86 -2.58 5.59
N ARG A 42 -11.30 -2.62 6.86
CA ARG A 42 -10.42 -2.48 8.05
C ARG A 42 -9.39 -3.59 8.16
N THR A 43 -9.71 -4.80 7.71
CA THR A 43 -8.72 -5.88 7.65
C THR A 43 -7.62 -5.56 6.65
N VAL A 44 -7.96 -4.98 5.49
CA VAL A 44 -6.97 -4.54 4.49
C VAL A 44 -6.08 -3.45 5.09
N GLU A 45 -6.65 -2.45 5.75
CA GLU A 45 -5.91 -1.41 6.49
C GLU A 45 -4.94 -2.03 7.52
N GLY A 46 -5.42 -2.99 8.32
CA GLY A 46 -4.60 -3.70 9.29
C GLY A 46 -3.44 -4.48 8.65
N LEU A 47 -3.66 -5.13 7.51
CA LEU A 47 -2.60 -5.82 6.76
C LEU A 47 -1.55 -4.83 6.24
N LEU A 48 -1.95 -3.66 5.74
CA LEU A 48 -1.02 -2.64 5.26
C LEU A 48 -0.16 -2.09 6.38
N LEU A 49 -0.76 -1.77 7.53
CA LEU A 49 -0.02 -1.36 8.72
C LEU A 49 0.96 -2.45 9.17
N LEU A 50 0.52 -3.71 9.14
CA LEU A 50 1.36 -4.84 9.51
C LEU A 50 2.54 -5.06 8.55
N SER A 51 2.35 -4.82 7.25
CA SER A 51 3.44 -4.97 6.27
C SER A 51 4.51 -3.89 6.39
N GLU A 52 4.16 -2.71 6.90
CA GLU A 52 5.12 -1.62 7.18
C GLU A 52 5.81 -1.85 8.53
N TRP A 53 5.04 -2.33 9.51
CA TRP A 53 5.51 -2.56 10.88
C TRP A 53 5.43 -4.05 11.20
N LEU A 54 6.31 -4.82 10.55
CA LEU A 54 6.37 -6.25 10.80
C LEU A 54 6.62 -6.50 12.29
N PRO A 55 5.70 -7.19 12.99
CA PRO A 55 6.00 -7.62 14.32
C PRO A 55 7.20 -8.53 14.20
N HIS A 56 8.14 -8.41 15.13
CA HIS A 56 9.35 -9.23 15.16
C HIS A 56 8.98 -10.67 15.58
N ILE A 57 8.03 -11.30 14.88
CA ILE A 57 7.59 -12.69 15.01
C ILE A 57 8.80 -13.63 14.90
N GLU A 58 9.86 -13.18 14.22
CA GLU A 58 11.11 -13.91 14.04
C GLU A 58 12.05 -13.93 15.25
N THR A 59 11.74 -13.26 16.37
CA THR A 59 12.69 -13.09 17.50
C THR A 59 13.24 -14.42 18.05
N LYS A 60 12.50 -15.54 17.96
CA LYS A 60 12.99 -16.86 18.43
C LYS A 60 13.71 -17.70 17.35
N ARG A 61 13.47 -17.45 16.05
CA ARG A 61 14.06 -18.23 14.94
C ARG A 61 15.27 -17.53 14.31
N SER A 62 15.26 -16.20 14.30
CA SER A 62 16.35 -15.33 13.81
C SER A 62 17.55 -15.27 14.77
N ALA A 63 17.36 -15.54 16.07
CA ALA A 63 18.47 -15.61 17.04
C ALA A 63 19.51 -16.72 16.72
N LEU A 64 19.16 -17.68 15.87
CA LEU A 64 20.05 -18.75 15.38
C LEU A 64 20.64 -18.44 13.98
N ALA A 65 20.12 -17.44 13.28
CA ALA A 65 20.60 -17.04 11.95
C ALA A 65 21.67 -15.96 12.10
N VAL A 66 22.91 -16.29 11.69
CA VAL A 66 24.11 -15.43 11.80
C VAL A 66 23.98 -14.13 10.97
N HIS A 67 22.99 -14.01 10.09
CA HIS A 67 22.69 -12.80 9.35
C HIS A 67 21.21 -12.44 9.50
N LYS A 68 20.96 -11.20 9.94
CA LYS A 68 19.65 -10.55 9.89
C LYS A 68 19.30 -10.38 8.41
N ASP A 69 18.58 -11.35 7.85
CA ASP A 69 18.29 -11.36 6.42
C ASP A 69 17.17 -10.36 6.13
N HIS A 70 17.53 -9.11 5.78
CA HIS A 70 16.56 -8.09 5.34
C HIS A 70 15.67 -8.58 4.19
N PHE A 71 16.10 -9.62 3.47
CA PHE A 71 15.32 -10.28 2.44
C PHE A 71 14.17 -11.14 3.00
N SER A 72 14.28 -11.74 4.18
CA SER A 72 13.18 -12.50 4.81
C SER A 72 12.06 -11.57 5.28
N GLU A 73 12.43 -10.44 5.86
CA GLU A 73 11.50 -9.38 6.26
C GLU A 73 10.74 -8.84 5.04
N GLY A 74 11.47 -8.55 3.94
CA GLY A 74 10.86 -8.15 2.68
C GLY A 74 9.88 -9.19 2.12
N GLN A 75 10.22 -10.48 2.15
CA GLN A 75 9.32 -11.55 1.69
C GLN A 75 8.04 -11.64 2.53
N THR A 76 8.13 -11.45 3.84
CA THR A 76 6.97 -11.41 4.74
C THR A 76 6.09 -10.20 4.42
N ALA A 77 6.67 -9.01 4.29
CA ALA A 77 5.94 -7.80 3.90
C ALA A 77 5.24 -7.99 2.53
N TRP A 78 5.95 -8.54 1.54
CA TRP A 78 5.41 -8.81 0.21
C TRP A 78 4.23 -9.79 0.25
N SER A 79 4.33 -10.83 1.08
CA SER A 79 3.25 -11.80 1.27
C SER A 79 2.00 -11.17 1.90
N ILE A 80 2.18 -10.32 2.92
CA ILE A 80 1.09 -9.59 3.59
C ILE A 80 0.43 -8.59 2.65
N VAL A 81 1.23 -7.83 1.89
CA VAL A 81 0.72 -6.90 0.86
C VAL A 81 -0.06 -7.67 -0.22
N GLY A 82 0.44 -8.83 -0.68
CA GLY A 82 -0.29 -9.68 -1.61
C GLY A 82 -1.64 -10.18 -1.06
N LEU A 83 -1.74 -10.40 0.26
CA LEU A 83 -3.02 -10.70 0.92
C LEU A 83 -3.95 -9.48 0.94
N ALA A 84 -3.41 -8.29 1.24
CA ALA A 84 -4.14 -7.03 1.20
C ALA A 84 -4.72 -6.75 -0.19
N VAL A 85 -3.93 -6.95 -1.25
CA VAL A 85 -4.36 -6.81 -2.66
C VAL A 85 -5.52 -7.76 -2.99
N ARG A 86 -5.37 -9.05 -2.68
CA ARG A 86 -6.41 -10.06 -2.95
C ARG A 86 -7.71 -9.75 -2.20
N LEU A 87 -7.61 -9.36 -0.93
CA LEU A 87 -8.77 -9.01 -0.13
C LEU A 87 -9.43 -7.71 -0.63
N GLY A 88 -8.64 -6.71 -1.01
CA GLY A 88 -9.12 -5.46 -1.58
C GLY A 88 -9.94 -5.68 -2.86
N TYR A 89 -9.50 -6.55 -3.76
CA TYR A 89 -10.29 -6.95 -4.92
C TYR A 89 -11.56 -7.72 -4.55
N SER A 90 -11.50 -8.64 -3.57
CA SER A 90 -12.69 -9.37 -3.08
C SER A 90 -13.77 -8.41 -2.57
N LEU A 91 -13.35 -7.30 -1.96
CA LEU A 91 -14.20 -6.24 -1.43
C LEU A 91 -14.55 -5.15 -2.43
N ARG A 92 -14.07 -5.25 -3.68
CA ARG A 92 -14.26 -4.25 -4.75
C ARG A 92 -13.74 -2.85 -4.40
N LEU A 93 -12.69 -2.76 -3.57
CA LEU A 93 -12.07 -1.48 -3.21
C LEU A 93 -11.45 -0.77 -4.42
N ASP A 94 -11.06 -1.52 -5.45
CA ASP A 94 -10.61 -0.99 -6.75
C ASP A 94 -11.65 -0.07 -7.40
N ARG A 95 -12.95 -0.28 -7.12
CA ARG A 95 -14.02 0.57 -7.62
C ARG A 95 -14.15 1.90 -6.86
N ALA A 96 -13.61 2.01 -5.66
CA ALA A 96 -13.57 3.27 -4.92
C ALA A 96 -12.64 4.30 -5.59
N ALA A 97 -11.80 3.87 -6.54
CA ALA A 97 -11.00 4.75 -7.38
C ALA A 97 -11.82 5.55 -8.42
N PHE A 98 -13.11 5.24 -8.61
CA PHE A 98 -14.01 6.03 -9.45
C PHE A 98 -14.73 7.09 -8.59
N ARG A 99 -14.74 8.34 -9.05
CA ARG A 99 -15.57 9.40 -8.43
C ARG A 99 -17.04 9.06 -8.68
N SER A 100 -17.88 9.06 -7.63
CA SER A 100 -19.32 8.85 -7.82
C SER A 100 -19.91 10.03 -8.60
N PRO A 101 -20.78 9.81 -9.60
CA PRO A 101 -21.42 10.89 -10.37
C PRO A 101 -22.49 11.69 -9.58
N THR A 102 -22.79 11.32 -8.33
CA THR A 102 -23.79 11.98 -7.50
C THR A 102 -23.25 13.28 -6.89
N SER A 103 -23.30 14.32 -7.71
CA SER A 103 -23.13 15.72 -7.33
C SER A 103 -24.25 16.15 -6.38
N GLY A 104 -23.96 16.29 -5.09
CA GLY A 104 -24.85 17.00 -4.16
C GLY A 104 -24.93 16.44 -2.74
N GLU A 105 -24.56 15.18 -2.51
CA GLU A 105 -24.46 14.63 -1.16
C GLU A 105 -23.03 14.75 -0.65
N SER A 106 -22.88 15.03 0.65
CA SER A 106 -21.59 14.97 1.37
C SER A 106 -20.83 13.73 0.92
N VAL A 107 -19.54 13.87 0.59
CA VAL A 107 -18.66 12.72 0.29
C VAL A 107 -18.91 11.68 1.36
N ASP A 108 -19.42 10.51 0.98
CA ASP A 108 -19.62 9.41 1.93
C ASP A 108 -18.26 9.09 2.53
N ASP A 109 -18.06 9.38 3.82
CA ASP A 109 -16.80 9.16 4.54
C ASP A 109 -16.30 7.72 4.31
N LYS A 110 -17.22 6.78 4.16
CA LYS A 110 -16.92 5.38 3.86
C LYS A 110 -16.37 5.18 2.44
N GLN A 111 -16.88 5.92 1.45
CA GLN A 111 -16.35 5.89 0.09
C GLN A 111 -14.94 6.47 0.04
N GLU A 112 -14.69 7.60 0.71
CA GLU A 112 -13.36 8.17 0.80
C GLU A 112 -12.39 7.23 1.52
N GLN A 113 -12.82 6.63 2.63
CA GLN A 113 -12.02 5.63 3.35
C GLN A 113 -11.65 4.45 2.44
N ASN A 114 -12.61 3.89 1.71
CA ASN A 114 -12.35 2.79 0.79
C ASN A 114 -11.38 3.19 -0.32
N ARG A 115 -11.47 4.43 -0.80
CA ARG A 115 -10.51 4.99 -1.77
C ARG A 115 -9.12 5.04 -1.15
N LEU A 116 -8.96 5.60 0.03
CA LEU A 116 -7.67 5.67 0.73
C LEU A 116 -7.05 4.28 0.91
N ILE A 117 -7.83 3.31 1.39
CA ILE A 117 -7.36 1.93 1.57
C ILE A 117 -6.85 1.36 0.24
N TRP A 118 -7.57 1.57 -0.86
CA TRP A 118 -7.10 1.12 -2.18
C TRP A 118 -5.84 1.85 -2.66
N MET A 119 -5.74 3.17 -2.46
CA MET A 119 -4.56 3.95 -2.82
C MET A 119 -3.32 3.45 -2.06
N PHE A 120 -3.42 3.25 -0.75
CA PHE A 120 -2.31 2.70 0.04
C PHE A 120 -2.01 1.24 -0.30
N THR A 121 -3.02 0.44 -0.66
CA THR A 121 -2.81 -0.93 -1.17
C THR A 121 -1.98 -0.92 -2.46
N TYR A 122 -2.33 -0.03 -3.38
CA TYR A 122 -1.58 0.17 -4.62
C TYR A 122 -0.15 0.62 -4.35
N LEU A 123 0.04 1.63 -3.49
CA LEU A 123 1.36 2.14 -3.13
C LEU A 123 2.26 1.06 -2.50
N ALA A 124 1.74 0.33 -1.52
CA ALA A 124 2.48 -0.73 -0.85
C ALA A 124 2.91 -1.83 -1.84
N ASP A 125 2.00 -2.27 -2.72
CA ASP A 125 2.31 -3.27 -3.77
C ASP A 125 3.44 -2.81 -4.70
N ARG A 126 3.47 -1.52 -5.08
CA ARG A 126 4.56 -0.99 -5.91
C ARG A 126 5.87 -0.88 -5.15
N GLN A 127 5.85 -0.32 -3.94
CA GLN A 127 7.05 -0.11 -3.14
C GLN A 127 7.76 -1.43 -2.82
N ILE A 128 7.01 -2.44 -2.34
CA ILE A 128 7.62 -3.71 -1.94
C ILE A 128 8.05 -4.56 -3.15
N SER A 129 7.27 -4.55 -4.24
CA SER A 129 7.66 -5.29 -5.45
C SER A 129 8.87 -4.69 -6.14
N VAL A 130 9.00 -3.35 -6.23
CA VAL A 130 10.23 -2.72 -6.75
C VAL A 130 11.43 -3.11 -5.89
N ARG A 131 11.30 -3.04 -4.56
CA ARG A 131 12.38 -3.38 -3.62
C ARG A 131 12.88 -4.81 -3.79
N LEU A 132 11.98 -5.76 -4.08
CA LEU A 132 12.30 -7.18 -4.22
C LEU A 132 12.51 -7.64 -5.67
N GLY A 133 12.40 -6.75 -6.65
CA GLY A 133 12.42 -7.11 -8.07
C GLY A 133 11.28 -8.04 -8.49
N GLN A 134 10.13 -7.95 -7.83
CA GLN A 134 8.93 -8.74 -8.10
C GLN A 134 7.95 -8.00 -9.02
N SER A 135 6.97 -8.73 -9.56
CA SER A 135 5.88 -8.15 -10.37
C SER A 135 4.85 -7.42 -9.51
N PHE A 136 4.09 -6.51 -10.15
CA PHE A 136 2.97 -5.79 -9.53
C PHE A 136 1.66 -6.56 -9.68
N TRP A 137 0.85 -6.62 -8.63
CA TRP A 137 -0.42 -7.37 -8.60
C TRP A 137 -1.64 -6.44 -8.63
N SER A 138 -1.51 -5.25 -8.04
CA SER A 138 -2.54 -4.23 -8.07
C SER A 138 -2.59 -3.54 -9.44
N ARG A 139 -3.80 -3.39 -9.97
CA ARG A 139 -4.08 -2.42 -11.02
C ARG A 139 -4.09 -1.04 -10.37
N GLY A 140 -3.55 -0.06 -11.08
CA GLY A 140 -3.55 1.31 -10.56
C GLY A 140 -4.96 1.80 -10.27
N PRO A 141 -5.10 2.89 -9.50
CA PRO A 141 -6.28 3.73 -9.63
C PRO A 141 -6.56 3.94 -11.12
N ALA A 142 -7.84 3.93 -11.53
CA ALA A 142 -8.18 3.96 -12.95
C ALA A 142 -7.34 5.01 -13.68
N LEU A 143 -6.74 4.65 -14.83
CA LEU A 143 -5.74 5.45 -15.54
C LEU A 143 -6.20 6.90 -15.86
N SER A 144 -7.50 7.17 -15.75
CA SER A 144 -8.14 8.46 -15.95
C SER A 144 -8.38 9.28 -14.67
N SER A 145 -8.17 8.73 -13.47
CA SER A 145 -8.68 9.31 -12.23
C SER A 145 -7.99 10.61 -11.81
N LYS A 146 -6.76 10.90 -12.28
CA LYS A 146 -5.93 12.09 -11.95
C LYS A 146 -6.30 12.64 -10.56
N PHE A 147 -5.98 11.83 -9.54
CA PHE A 147 -6.31 12.17 -8.16
C PHE A 147 -5.53 13.37 -7.71
N THR A 148 -6.18 14.25 -6.98
CA THR A 148 -5.58 15.46 -6.41
C THR A 148 -5.82 15.50 -4.92
N ALA A 149 -5.17 16.41 -4.20
CA ALA A 149 -5.44 16.63 -2.77
C ALA A 149 -6.93 16.94 -2.46
N LYS A 150 -7.73 17.37 -3.45
CA LYS A 150 -9.17 17.62 -3.27
C LYS A 150 -10.00 16.33 -3.14
N ASP A 151 -9.44 15.20 -3.56
CA ASP A 151 -10.10 13.89 -3.53
C ASP A 151 -10.00 13.18 -2.18
N PHE A 152 -9.27 13.76 -1.22
CA PHE A 152 -8.98 13.22 0.10
C PHE A 152 -9.24 14.28 1.18
N LEU A 153 -10.51 14.63 1.40
CA LEU A 153 -10.90 15.70 2.31
C LEU A 153 -10.62 15.35 3.78
N SER A 154 -10.73 14.08 4.16
CA SER A 154 -10.42 13.58 5.50
C SER A 154 -8.95 13.71 5.90
N LEU A 155 -8.05 13.83 4.91
CA LEU A 155 -6.62 14.04 5.13
C LEU A 155 -6.21 15.52 5.19
N LYS A 156 -7.16 16.44 4.97
CA LYS A 156 -6.89 17.87 5.10
C LYS A 156 -6.79 18.27 6.57
N PRO A 157 -6.00 19.30 6.89
CA PRO A 157 -5.87 19.78 8.25
C PRO A 157 -7.24 20.23 8.80
N VAL A 158 -7.61 19.69 9.96
CA VAL A 158 -8.91 19.94 10.63
C VAL A 158 -8.95 21.33 11.30
N ALA A 159 -7.79 21.91 11.59
CA ALA A 159 -7.66 23.21 12.24
C ALA A 159 -6.57 24.05 11.55
N GLU A 160 -6.70 25.38 11.58
CA GLU A 160 -5.70 26.34 11.07
C GLU A 160 -4.32 26.20 11.75
N SER A 161 -4.24 25.51 12.89
CA SER A 161 -3.01 25.22 13.62
C SER A 161 -2.31 23.91 13.24
N SER A 162 -2.97 23.07 12.42
CA SER A 162 -2.40 21.81 11.93
C SER A 162 -1.65 22.08 10.63
N THR A 163 -0.32 22.00 10.67
CA THR A 163 0.54 22.30 9.51
C THR A 163 0.54 21.23 8.44
N ASP A 164 0.06 20.03 8.75
CA ASP A 164 0.32 18.86 7.92
C ASP A 164 -0.83 18.60 6.95
N ASP A 165 -0.62 18.96 5.68
CA ASP A 165 -1.53 18.62 4.59
C ASP A 165 -1.22 17.22 4.04
N TYR A 166 -1.72 16.20 4.73
CA TYR A 166 -1.54 14.80 4.33
C TYR A 166 -2.19 14.47 2.98
N ALA A 167 -3.21 15.24 2.56
CA ALA A 167 -3.83 15.09 1.25
C ALA A 167 -2.85 15.47 0.13
N SER A 168 -2.11 16.57 0.31
CA SER A 168 -1.05 16.98 -0.61
C SER A 168 0.14 16.03 -0.59
N VAL A 169 0.53 15.50 0.58
CA VAL A 169 1.58 14.47 0.68
C VAL A 169 1.19 13.21 -0.09
N LEU A 170 -0.04 12.71 0.08
CA LEU A 170 -0.52 11.53 -0.65
C LEU A 170 -0.55 11.79 -2.16
N HIS A 171 -1.01 12.97 -2.58
CA HIS A 171 -1.02 13.36 -4.00
C HIS A 171 0.40 13.36 -4.59
N ALA A 172 1.35 14.05 -3.94
CA ALA A 172 2.74 14.08 -4.38
C ALA A 172 3.38 12.69 -4.42
N HIS A 173 3.03 11.82 -3.46
CA HIS A 173 3.51 10.44 -3.41
C HIS A 173 2.98 9.59 -4.56
N LEU A 174 1.70 9.76 -4.95
CA LEU A 174 1.11 9.09 -6.11
C LEU A 174 1.77 9.53 -7.41
N ASP A 175 2.01 10.83 -7.57
CA ASP A 175 2.67 11.38 -8.75
C ASP A 175 4.11 10.85 -8.87
N LEU A 176 4.87 10.86 -7.76
CA LEU A 176 6.22 10.30 -7.72
C LEU A 176 6.22 8.81 -8.10
N MET A 177 5.30 8.03 -7.54
CA MET A 177 5.19 6.61 -7.86
C MET A 177 4.85 6.38 -9.34
N GLN A 178 4.05 7.23 -9.96
CA GLN A 178 3.75 7.13 -11.40
C GLN A 178 5.01 7.40 -12.25
N ILE A 179 5.80 8.42 -11.89
CA ILE A 179 7.09 8.71 -12.56
C ILE A 179 8.03 7.50 -12.45
N LEU A 180 8.17 6.93 -11.25
CA LEU A 180 9.01 5.75 -10.99
C LEU A 180 8.52 4.51 -11.75
N LEU A 181 7.21 4.32 -11.90
CA LEU A 181 6.66 3.22 -12.67
C LEU A 181 6.93 3.35 -14.17
N ASN A 182 6.79 4.56 -14.71
CA ASN A 182 7.14 4.84 -16.10
C ASN A 182 8.64 4.53 -16.32
N ALA A 183 9.50 5.03 -15.42
CA ALA A 183 10.93 4.72 -15.40
C ALA A 183 11.20 3.21 -15.42
N HIS A 184 10.58 2.48 -14.50
CA HIS A 184 10.77 1.05 -14.34
C HIS A 184 10.35 0.29 -15.61
N SER A 185 9.25 0.70 -16.26
CA SER A 185 8.77 0.05 -17.47
C SER A 185 9.70 0.19 -18.69
N ILE A 186 10.51 1.26 -18.72
CA ILE A 186 11.48 1.54 -19.78
C ILE A 186 12.83 0.91 -19.45
N LEU A 187 13.31 1.08 -18.21
CA LEU A 187 14.63 0.63 -17.78
C LEU A 187 14.71 -0.89 -17.58
N TYR A 188 13.62 -1.51 -17.16
CA TYR A 188 13.54 -2.95 -16.88
C TYR A 188 12.62 -3.70 -17.86
N SER A 189 12.47 -3.18 -19.09
CA SER A 189 11.80 -3.94 -20.14
C SER A 189 12.61 -5.18 -20.57
N ALA A 190 11.93 -6.14 -21.20
CA ALA A 190 12.60 -7.27 -21.86
C ALA A 190 13.64 -6.76 -22.86
N ASN A 191 14.77 -7.46 -22.99
CA ASN A 191 15.90 -7.03 -23.83
C ASN A 191 15.47 -6.72 -25.28
N GLU A 192 14.60 -7.55 -25.86
CA GLU A 192 14.03 -7.34 -27.20
C GLU A 192 13.30 -6.00 -27.33
N ARG A 193 12.50 -5.64 -26.32
CA ARG A 193 11.79 -4.35 -26.27
C ARG A 193 12.76 -3.19 -26.14
N THR A 194 13.78 -3.32 -25.30
CA THR A 194 14.83 -2.30 -25.18
C THR A 194 15.56 -2.09 -26.50
N GLN A 195 15.91 -3.16 -27.22
CA GLN A 195 16.55 -3.07 -28.53
C GLN A 195 15.66 -2.42 -29.58
N SER A 196 14.36 -2.75 -29.62
CA SER A 196 13.40 -2.08 -30.52
C SER A 196 13.32 -0.57 -30.24
N MET A 197 13.20 -0.15 -28.96
CA MET A 197 13.18 1.27 -28.59
C MET A 197 14.47 2.00 -28.99
N ILE A 198 15.64 1.34 -28.90
CA ILE A 198 16.92 1.92 -29.33
C ILE A 198 16.96 2.08 -30.86
N ASN A 199 16.55 1.04 -31.60
CA ASN A 199 16.57 1.05 -33.06
C ASN A 199 15.57 2.05 -33.66
N GLU A 200 14.43 2.25 -33.01
CA GLU A 200 13.40 3.21 -33.39
C GLU A 200 13.75 4.65 -32.98
N GLY A 201 14.77 4.83 -32.12
CA GLY A 201 15.19 6.14 -31.61
C GLY A 201 14.31 6.71 -30.50
N ASP A 202 13.37 5.91 -29.99
CA ASP A 202 12.48 6.30 -28.89
C ASP A 202 13.15 6.23 -27.52
N TYR A 203 14.21 5.42 -27.36
CA TYR A 203 14.85 5.22 -26.07
C TYR A 203 15.38 6.52 -25.43
N PRO A 204 16.14 7.39 -26.14
CA PRO A 204 16.57 8.66 -25.58
C PRO A 204 15.40 9.60 -25.22
N ARG A 205 14.35 9.62 -26.04
CA ARG A 205 13.15 10.43 -25.80
C ARG A 205 12.46 10.06 -24.49
N TYR A 206 12.33 8.77 -24.20
CA TYR A 206 11.76 8.32 -22.94
C TYR A 206 12.60 8.72 -21.71
N LEU A 207 13.92 8.83 -21.85
CA LEU A 207 14.79 9.34 -20.78
C LEU A 207 14.62 10.84 -20.58
N ASP A 208 14.51 11.60 -21.66
CA ASP A 208 14.24 13.05 -21.61
C ASP A 208 12.88 13.33 -20.96
N ASP A 209 11.82 12.62 -21.38
CA ASP A 209 10.47 12.72 -20.80
C ASP A 209 10.49 12.40 -19.29
N LEU A 210 11.30 11.43 -18.86
CA LEU A 210 11.48 11.08 -17.46
C LEU A 210 12.20 12.19 -16.67
N MET A 211 13.26 12.77 -17.24
CA MET A 211 13.99 13.87 -16.62
C MET A 211 13.11 15.11 -16.48
N GLU A 212 12.31 15.42 -17.51
CA GLU A 212 11.34 16.51 -17.46
C GLU A 212 10.28 16.25 -16.39
N ALA A 213 9.71 15.05 -16.31
CA ALA A 213 8.73 14.72 -15.28
C ALA A 213 9.32 14.80 -13.85
N ALA A 214 10.55 14.31 -13.65
CA ALA A 214 11.21 14.34 -12.35
C ALA A 214 11.59 15.76 -11.91
N THR A 215 12.02 16.62 -12.84
CA THR A 215 12.31 18.03 -12.56
C THR A 215 11.02 18.80 -12.27
N ALA A 216 9.95 18.58 -13.04
CA ALA A 216 8.66 19.19 -12.77
C ALA A 216 8.09 18.79 -11.40
N TRP A 217 8.26 17.53 -10.98
CA TRP A 217 7.83 17.07 -9.66
C TRP A 217 8.64 17.69 -8.52
N SER A 218 9.96 17.90 -8.69
CA SER A 218 10.79 18.48 -7.63
C SER A 218 10.64 19.99 -7.46
N THR A 219 10.17 20.69 -8.50
CA THR A 219 9.95 22.14 -8.47
C THR A 219 8.54 22.57 -8.06
N ASN A 220 7.58 21.63 -8.03
CA ASN A 220 6.22 21.85 -7.55
C ASN A 220 6.10 21.58 -6.05
#